data_AF-A0A959ZVJ2-F1
#
_entry.id   AF-A0A959ZVJ2-F1
#
_cell.length_a   1.000
_cell.length_b   1.000
_cell.length_c   1.000
_cell.angle_alpha   90.00
_cell.angle_beta   90.00
_cell.angle_gamma   90.00
#
_symmetry.space_group_name_H-M   'P 1'
#
loop_
_entity.id
_entity.type
_entity.pdbx_description
1 polymer ?
#
loop_
_entity_poly.entity_id
_entity_poly.type
_entity_poly.pdbx_seq_one_letter_code
_entity_poly.pdbx_strand_id
1 'polypeptide(L)'
;VYRPAAAPGPDALRDVIARLQGVALPAAQWEAETLPRRLGSYSAAWLDQLLASGEVVWVGAGANRVALMLRDDAALLGAPPGVADPPDGEPADTIRALLAGGAVFWDELVASVDASREEVFSTLWSLVWSGEITNDLWLPLRAPRRLPPVPSQRSSGPRRLSSRRRSSGRAGAVVSGRWSPTARLFDEDVSPEDRRGAWADLLLERHGLVTRDVARGEGVPGGFSAIYQALGDLETVGACRRGYFVEGLGGAQFALPGAVERLRDLRERAPGTPPDVLVIGAADPGQPYGAALPWPDTRGGRGPSRTHGALVVLLDGAPVLWVGRGGKSLTTFVEPDPGWTEPAFAALREWVAGDRGRRLIVERVDGTPVNEGPWEDLLQDAGFRVDLRGLMLRA
;
A
#
# COMPACT_ATOMS: atom_id res chain seq x y z
N VAL A 1 -13.92 6.48 11.89
CA VAL A 1 -12.51 6.94 11.83
C VAL A 1 -11.61 5.95 12.56
N TYR A 2 -10.59 5.39 11.90
CA TYR A 2 -9.59 4.52 12.55
C TYR A 2 -8.85 5.38 13.59
N ARG A 3 -9.17 5.22 14.88
CA ARG A 3 -8.48 5.93 15.96
C ARG A 3 -7.25 5.11 16.34
N PRO A 4 -6.01 5.58 16.14
CA PRO A 4 -4.86 4.92 16.73
C PRO A 4 -5.00 4.99 18.26
N ALA A 5 -4.96 3.83 18.92
CA ALA A 5 -5.05 3.71 20.37
C ALA A 5 -3.72 3.98 21.08
N ALA A 6 -2.61 4.09 20.34
CA ALA A 6 -1.26 4.23 20.87
C ALA A 6 -0.60 5.54 20.43
N ALA A 7 0.34 6.03 21.24
CA ALA A 7 1.20 7.13 20.87
C ALA A 7 2.00 6.76 19.60
N PRO A 8 2.08 7.66 18.61
CA PRO A 8 2.77 7.38 17.36
C PRO A 8 4.28 7.30 17.58
N GLY A 9 4.96 6.37 16.90
CA GLY A 9 6.39 6.11 17.06
C GLY A 9 6.85 4.88 16.26
N PRO A 10 8.14 4.51 16.34
CA PRO A 10 8.70 3.33 15.69
C PRO A 10 7.96 2.03 16.06
N ASP A 11 7.64 1.82 17.34
CA ASP A 11 6.95 0.61 17.80
C ASP A 11 5.53 0.52 17.23
N ALA A 12 4.78 1.63 17.27
CA ALA A 12 3.45 1.70 16.67
C ALA A 12 3.50 1.47 15.15
N LEU A 13 4.56 1.95 14.46
CA LEU A 13 4.78 1.67 13.05
C LEU A 13 5.08 0.19 12.82
N ARG A 14 5.90 -0.43 13.67
CA ARG A 14 6.20 -1.87 13.62
C ARG A 14 4.91 -2.70 13.76
N ASP A 15 4.01 -2.35 14.68
CA ASP A 15 2.71 -3.02 14.86
C ASP A 15 1.75 -2.82 13.67
N VAL A 16 1.85 -1.67 13.00
CA VAL A 16 1.12 -1.43 11.75
C VAL A 16 1.69 -2.30 10.62
N ILE A 17 3.02 -2.38 10.50
CA ILE A 17 3.69 -3.21 9.51
C ILE A 17 3.37 -4.69 9.75
N ALA A 18 3.40 -5.16 11.01
CA ALA A 18 3.09 -6.53 11.39
C ALA A 18 1.76 -7.04 10.82
N ARG A 19 0.73 -6.19 10.79
CA ARG A 19 -0.59 -6.51 10.22
C ARG A 19 -0.66 -6.37 8.70
N LEU A 20 0.28 -5.65 8.09
CA LEU A 20 0.31 -5.37 6.64
C LEU A 20 1.43 -6.12 5.89
N GLN A 21 2.10 -7.07 6.55
CA GLN A 21 3.25 -7.76 5.97
C GLN A 21 2.91 -8.47 4.66
N GLY A 22 3.80 -8.38 3.69
CA GLY A 22 3.60 -9.05 2.39
C GLY A 22 2.61 -8.35 1.44
N VAL A 23 1.89 -7.30 1.88
CA VAL A 23 1.05 -6.50 0.97
C VAL A 23 1.95 -5.74 -0.02
N ALA A 24 1.76 -6.00 -1.31
CA ALA A 24 2.46 -5.28 -2.38
C ALA A 24 1.75 -3.96 -2.74
N LEU A 25 2.31 -2.82 -2.34
CA LEU A 25 1.81 -1.48 -2.71
C LEU A 25 2.88 -0.67 -3.45
N PRO A 26 2.51 0.28 -4.32
CA PRO A 26 3.45 1.25 -4.86
C PRO A 26 4.25 1.92 -3.73
N ALA A 27 5.57 2.02 -3.87
CA ALA A 27 6.43 2.51 -2.79
C ALA A 27 5.99 3.87 -2.23
N ALA A 28 5.54 4.79 -3.10
CA ALA A 28 5.02 6.09 -2.69
C ALA A 28 3.71 6.01 -1.87
N GLN A 29 2.87 4.99 -2.11
CA GLN A 29 1.59 4.83 -1.41
C GLN A 29 1.77 4.53 0.08
N TRP A 30 2.83 3.79 0.45
CA TRP A 30 3.13 3.47 1.84
C TRP A 30 3.23 4.73 2.70
N GLU A 31 4.09 5.67 2.30
CA GLU A 31 4.36 6.89 3.09
C GLU A 31 3.37 8.03 2.81
N ALA A 32 2.68 8.03 1.67
CA ALA A 32 1.71 9.08 1.34
C ALA A 32 0.30 8.81 1.90
N GLU A 33 -0.11 7.55 2.00
CA GLU A 33 -1.49 7.18 2.31
C GLU A 33 -1.59 6.10 3.39
N THR A 34 -0.96 4.95 3.20
CA THR A 34 -1.23 3.73 3.98
C THR A 34 -0.74 3.81 5.43
N LEU A 35 0.52 4.23 5.65
CA LEU A 35 1.10 4.37 7.00
C LEU A 35 0.55 5.62 7.74
N PRO A 36 0.52 6.83 7.13
CA PRO A 36 -0.04 8.01 7.81
C PRO A 36 -1.48 7.81 8.27
N ARG A 37 -2.31 7.13 7.48
CA ARG A 37 -3.71 6.86 7.86
C ARG A 37 -3.83 6.03 9.14
N ARG A 38 -2.94 5.07 9.35
CA ARG A 38 -2.99 4.15 10.50
C ARG A 38 -2.32 4.73 11.74
N LEU A 39 -1.34 5.63 11.56
CA LEU A 39 -0.56 6.24 12.64
C LEU A 39 -1.00 7.66 13.01
N GLY A 40 -1.74 8.34 12.14
CA GLY A 40 -2.10 9.76 12.28
C GLY A 40 -0.93 10.70 11.95
N SER A 41 0.15 10.67 12.73
CA SER A 41 1.32 11.54 12.57
C SER A 41 2.58 10.75 12.19
N TYR A 42 2.59 10.20 10.97
CA TYR A 42 3.73 9.41 10.48
C TYR A 42 5.00 10.26 10.25
N SER A 43 6.14 9.71 10.64
CA SER A 43 7.48 10.24 10.31
C SER A 43 8.27 9.22 9.50
N ALA A 44 8.81 9.65 8.36
CA ALA A 44 9.70 8.87 7.50
C ALA A 44 10.94 8.33 8.25
N ALA A 45 11.39 9.04 9.29
CA ALA A 45 12.55 8.64 10.09
C ALA A 45 12.30 7.35 10.90
N TRP A 46 11.04 7.02 11.24
CA TRP A 46 10.73 5.78 11.95
C TRP A 46 10.91 4.56 11.05
N LEU A 47 10.48 4.65 9.79
CA LEU A 47 10.71 3.58 8.82
C LEU A 47 12.21 3.43 8.52
N ASP A 48 12.93 4.55 8.38
CA ASP A 48 14.38 4.52 8.19
C ASP A 48 15.11 3.87 9.37
N GLN A 49 14.67 4.15 10.61
CA GLN A 49 15.21 3.52 11.81
C GLN A 49 14.99 2.02 11.81
N LEU A 50 13.77 1.54 11.52
CA LEU A 50 13.44 0.11 11.53
C LEU A 50 14.15 -0.68 10.42
N LEU A 51 14.40 -0.05 9.26
CA LEU A 51 15.18 -0.66 8.19
C LEU A 51 16.67 -0.70 8.54
N ALA A 52 17.19 0.38 9.13
CA ALA A 52 18.59 0.45 9.55
C ALA A 52 18.92 -0.51 10.71
N SER A 53 17.98 -0.75 11.64
CA SER A 53 18.13 -1.80 12.67
C SER A 53 17.97 -3.21 12.11
N GLY A 54 17.39 -3.36 10.91
CA GLY A 54 17.11 -4.64 10.28
C GLY A 54 15.86 -5.34 10.79
N GLU A 55 15.07 -4.71 11.67
CA GLU A 55 13.80 -5.24 12.17
C GLU A 55 12.73 -5.33 11.07
N VAL A 56 12.75 -4.36 10.17
CA VAL A 56 11.90 -4.33 8.97
C VAL A 56 12.78 -4.54 7.75
N VAL A 57 12.21 -5.21 6.75
CA VAL A 57 12.77 -5.37 5.41
C VAL A 57 11.73 -5.02 4.37
N TRP A 58 12.16 -4.76 3.14
CA TRP A 58 11.27 -4.55 2.01
C TRP A 58 11.66 -5.44 0.84
N VAL A 59 10.68 -5.89 0.07
CA VAL A 59 10.90 -6.77 -1.10
C VAL A 59 10.08 -6.26 -2.26
N GLY A 60 10.66 -6.19 -3.46
CA GLY A 60 9.92 -5.78 -4.65
C GLY A 60 8.91 -6.84 -5.10
N ALA A 61 7.79 -6.39 -5.65
CA ALA A 61 6.64 -7.23 -6.03
C ALA A 61 6.04 -6.75 -7.37
N GLY A 62 6.92 -6.52 -8.35
CA GLY A 62 6.59 -6.07 -9.69
C GLY A 62 6.01 -4.65 -9.78
N ALA A 63 5.98 -4.08 -10.99
CA ALA A 63 5.23 -2.87 -11.33
C ALA A 63 5.38 -1.67 -10.35
N ASN A 64 6.59 -1.41 -9.84
CA ASN A 64 6.90 -0.38 -8.84
C ASN A 64 6.32 -0.61 -7.43
N ARG A 65 5.87 -1.82 -7.12
CA ARG A 65 5.32 -2.21 -5.82
C ARG A 65 6.39 -2.86 -4.97
N VAL A 66 6.26 -2.65 -3.67
CA VAL A 66 7.09 -3.25 -2.63
C VAL A 66 6.20 -3.72 -1.48
N ALA A 67 6.58 -4.83 -0.87
CA ALA A 67 6.03 -5.30 0.38
C ALA A 67 6.98 -4.98 1.52
N LEU A 68 6.44 -4.48 2.63
CA LEU A 68 7.15 -4.38 3.91
C LEU A 68 6.93 -5.68 4.68
N MET A 69 7.95 -6.15 5.40
CA MET A 69 7.89 -7.33 6.25
C MET A 69 8.74 -7.09 7.50
N LEU A 70 8.37 -7.70 8.61
CA LEU A 70 9.27 -7.91 9.72
C LEU A 70 10.27 -9.00 9.31
N ARG A 71 11.54 -8.80 9.66
CA ARG A 71 12.59 -9.75 9.29
C ARG A 71 12.31 -11.15 9.85
N ASP A 72 11.87 -11.22 11.09
CA ASP A 72 11.64 -12.47 11.81
C ASP A 72 10.45 -13.28 11.24
N ASP A 73 9.49 -12.60 10.60
CA ASP A 73 8.32 -13.25 10.01
C ASP A 73 8.52 -13.58 8.52
N ALA A 74 9.61 -13.10 7.91
CA ALA A 74 9.82 -13.18 6.47
C ALA A 74 9.87 -14.65 5.99
N ALA A 75 10.57 -15.52 6.71
CA ALA A 75 10.67 -16.93 6.34
C ALA A 75 9.34 -17.68 6.52
N LEU A 76 8.56 -17.33 7.55
CA LEU A 76 7.24 -17.88 7.79
C LEU A 76 6.28 -17.53 6.64
N LEU A 77 6.20 -16.25 6.29
CA LEU A 77 5.25 -15.76 5.28
C LEU A 77 5.70 -16.06 3.83
N GLY A 78 7.01 -16.12 3.59
CA GLY A 78 7.59 -16.33 2.28
C GLY A 78 7.58 -15.07 1.39
N ALA A 79 8.04 -15.24 0.15
CA ALA A 79 8.12 -14.14 -0.81
C ALA A 79 6.73 -13.56 -1.15
N PRO A 80 6.61 -12.23 -1.30
CA PRO A 80 5.34 -11.60 -1.64
C PRO A 80 4.86 -12.03 -3.04
N PRO A 81 3.54 -12.13 -3.27
CA PRO A 81 2.99 -12.52 -4.56
C PRO A 81 3.18 -11.41 -5.63
N GLY A 82 3.17 -11.81 -6.91
CA GLY A 82 3.11 -10.88 -8.04
C GLY A 82 4.44 -10.21 -8.41
N VAL A 83 5.57 -10.89 -8.14
CA VAL A 83 6.89 -10.52 -8.63
C VAL A 83 6.94 -10.52 -10.17
N ALA A 84 7.77 -9.64 -10.74
CA ALA A 84 8.05 -9.67 -12.18
C ALA A 84 8.93 -10.88 -12.53
N ASP A 85 8.97 -11.25 -13.82
CA ASP A 85 9.90 -12.28 -14.28
C ASP A 85 11.34 -11.84 -14.00
N PRO A 86 12.17 -12.71 -13.39
CA PRO A 86 13.60 -12.50 -13.24
C PRO A 86 14.26 -12.07 -14.56
N PRO A 87 15.12 -11.04 -14.56
CA PRO A 87 15.94 -10.76 -15.72
C PRO A 87 17.00 -11.86 -15.90
N ASP A 88 17.21 -12.28 -17.13
CA ASP A 88 18.27 -13.21 -17.52
C ASP A 88 19.47 -12.46 -18.12
N GLY A 89 20.61 -13.15 -18.20
CA GLY A 89 21.82 -12.67 -18.88
C GLY A 89 23.00 -12.39 -17.96
N GLU A 90 24.16 -12.22 -18.56
CA GLU A 90 25.45 -12.10 -17.85
C GLU A 90 25.45 -11.00 -16.77
N PRO A 91 24.92 -9.77 -17.02
CA PRO A 91 24.87 -8.76 -15.96
C PRO A 91 24.04 -9.17 -14.74
N ALA A 92 22.94 -9.90 -14.95
CA ALA A 92 22.09 -10.36 -13.86
C ALA A 92 22.78 -11.48 -13.06
N ASP A 93 23.40 -12.42 -13.76
CA ASP A 93 24.11 -13.56 -13.16
C ASP A 93 25.34 -13.11 -12.36
N THR A 94 26.10 -12.14 -12.87
CA THR A 94 27.25 -11.56 -12.17
C THR A 94 26.82 -10.80 -10.91
N ILE A 95 25.71 -10.04 -10.96
CA ILE A 95 25.14 -9.40 -9.76
C ILE A 95 24.70 -10.45 -8.73
N ARG A 96 24.00 -11.52 -9.15
CA ARG A 96 23.58 -12.61 -8.26
C ARG A 96 24.77 -13.29 -7.59
N ALA A 97 25.80 -13.63 -8.37
CA ALA A 97 27.01 -14.29 -7.88
C ALA A 97 27.75 -13.41 -6.85
N LEU A 98 27.87 -12.11 -7.12
CA LEU A 98 28.47 -11.16 -6.20
C LEU A 98 27.69 -11.06 -4.88
N LEU A 99 26.36 -10.95 -4.97
CA LEU A 99 25.47 -10.83 -3.81
C LEU A 99 25.36 -12.12 -2.98
N ALA A 100 25.60 -13.28 -3.59
CA ALA A 100 25.72 -14.54 -2.85
C ALA A 100 26.83 -14.48 -1.79
N GLY A 101 27.90 -13.71 -2.05
CA GLY A 101 29.01 -13.49 -1.11
C GLY A 101 28.71 -12.49 0.02
N GLY A 102 27.72 -11.60 -0.11
CA GLY A 102 27.48 -10.55 0.87
C GLY A 102 26.66 -9.38 0.36
N ALA A 103 26.29 -8.48 1.26
CA ALA A 103 25.67 -7.22 0.85
C ALA A 103 26.76 -6.25 0.33
N VAL A 104 26.51 -5.59 -0.81
CA VAL A 104 27.51 -4.75 -1.49
C VAL A 104 26.95 -3.37 -1.82
N PHE A 105 27.85 -2.38 -1.97
CA PHE A 105 27.46 -1.04 -2.42
C PHE A 105 27.38 -0.96 -3.96
N TRP A 106 26.68 0.07 -4.45
CA TRP A 106 26.53 0.35 -5.89
C TRP A 106 27.86 0.40 -6.67
N ASP A 107 28.89 1.03 -6.09
CA ASP A 107 30.18 1.18 -6.79
C ASP A 107 30.89 -0.17 -6.99
N GLU A 108 30.66 -1.14 -6.08
CA GLU A 108 31.18 -2.50 -6.23
C GLU A 108 30.44 -3.27 -7.33
N LEU A 109 29.11 -3.09 -7.46
CA LEU A 109 28.34 -3.66 -8.57
C LEU A 109 28.87 -3.16 -9.92
N VAL A 110 29.05 -1.84 -10.06
CA VAL A 110 29.54 -1.24 -11.30
C VAL A 110 30.97 -1.66 -11.63
N ALA A 111 31.81 -1.88 -10.61
CA ALA A 111 33.19 -2.32 -10.82
C ALA A 111 33.32 -3.81 -11.20
N SER A 112 32.33 -4.63 -10.83
CA SER A 112 32.41 -6.10 -10.97
C SER A 112 31.68 -6.64 -12.20
N VAL A 113 30.71 -5.89 -12.74
CA VAL A 113 29.93 -6.29 -13.92
C VAL A 113 30.55 -5.66 -15.17
N ASP A 114 30.86 -6.47 -16.18
CA ASP A 114 31.40 -5.99 -17.47
C ASP A 114 30.28 -5.41 -18.36
N ALA A 115 29.65 -4.34 -17.89
CA ALA A 115 28.52 -3.68 -18.54
C ALA A 115 28.54 -2.16 -18.31
N SER A 116 27.74 -1.44 -19.11
CA SER A 116 27.58 0.01 -18.91
C SER A 116 26.89 0.31 -17.56
N ARG A 117 27.14 1.49 -17.01
CA ARG A 117 26.54 1.91 -15.72
C ARG A 117 25.00 1.96 -15.80
N GLU A 118 24.48 2.37 -16.95
CA GLU A 118 23.05 2.39 -17.29
C GLU A 118 22.46 0.98 -17.31
N GLU A 119 23.19 0.02 -17.88
CA GLU A 119 22.79 -1.39 -17.95
C GLU A 119 22.80 -2.03 -16.56
N VAL A 120 23.87 -1.87 -15.78
CA VAL A 120 23.92 -2.33 -14.37
C VAL A 120 22.75 -1.75 -13.57
N PHE A 121 22.42 -0.47 -13.77
CA PHE A 121 21.30 0.17 -13.08
C PHE A 121 19.95 -0.42 -13.49
N SER A 122 19.74 -0.60 -14.79
CA SER A 122 18.52 -1.21 -15.32
C SER A 122 18.35 -2.64 -14.80
N THR A 123 19.41 -3.45 -14.87
CA THR A 123 19.42 -4.84 -14.40
C THR A 123 19.19 -4.94 -12.90
N LEU A 124 19.88 -4.11 -12.10
CA LEU A 124 19.66 -4.04 -10.64
C LEU A 124 18.19 -3.77 -10.32
N TRP A 125 17.58 -2.78 -10.95
CA TRP A 125 16.17 -2.46 -10.68
C TRP A 125 15.22 -3.52 -11.21
N SER A 126 15.53 -4.20 -12.32
CA SER A 126 14.76 -5.36 -12.78
C SER A 126 14.80 -6.49 -11.74
N LEU A 127 15.97 -6.80 -11.17
CA LEU A 127 16.14 -7.77 -10.08
C LEU A 127 15.40 -7.34 -8.80
N VAL A 128 15.35 -6.04 -8.50
CA VAL A 128 14.52 -5.52 -7.40
C VAL A 128 13.04 -5.80 -7.67
N TRP A 129 12.53 -5.57 -8.88
CA TRP A 129 11.11 -5.80 -9.20
C TRP A 129 10.73 -7.26 -9.38
N SER A 130 11.67 -8.14 -9.70
CA SER A 130 11.51 -9.60 -9.59
C SER A 130 11.57 -10.10 -8.14
N GLY A 131 11.88 -9.21 -7.19
CA GLY A 131 11.91 -9.54 -5.77
C GLY A 131 13.15 -10.32 -5.35
N GLU A 132 14.20 -10.40 -6.18
CA GLU A 132 15.46 -11.10 -5.88
C GLU A 132 16.44 -10.26 -5.06
N ILE A 133 16.35 -8.93 -5.17
CA ILE A 133 17.26 -8.00 -4.51
C ILE A 133 16.49 -7.00 -3.65
N THR A 134 17.05 -6.68 -2.48
CA THR A 134 16.58 -5.64 -1.56
C THR A 134 17.72 -4.69 -1.15
N ASN A 135 17.39 -3.65 -0.38
CA ASN A 135 18.31 -2.66 0.17
C ASN A 135 18.01 -2.41 1.65
N ASP A 136 19.03 -2.03 2.43
CA ASP A 136 18.89 -1.69 3.86
C ASP A 136 18.32 -0.28 4.12
N LEU A 137 18.05 0.51 3.07
CA LEU A 137 17.44 1.83 3.16
C LEU A 137 16.13 1.90 2.36
N TRP A 138 15.21 2.77 2.79
CA TRP A 138 14.05 3.17 1.98
C TRP A 138 14.38 4.29 0.99
N LEU A 139 15.52 4.97 1.20
CA LEU A 139 15.92 6.14 0.42
C LEU A 139 15.95 5.89 -1.10
N PRO A 140 16.40 4.73 -1.62
CA PRO A 140 16.33 4.41 -3.04
C PRO A 140 14.91 4.48 -3.62
N LEU A 141 13.90 4.11 -2.85
CA LEU A 141 12.49 4.10 -3.27
C LEU A 141 11.84 5.50 -3.22
N ARG A 142 12.36 6.41 -2.39
CA ARG A 142 11.95 7.82 -2.36
C ARG A 142 12.54 8.63 -3.51
N ALA A 143 13.69 8.19 -4.03
CA ALA A 143 14.41 8.92 -5.06
C ALA A 143 13.76 8.75 -6.45
N PRO A 144 13.89 9.75 -7.34
CA PRO A 144 13.49 9.58 -8.74
C PRO A 144 14.28 8.44 -9.36
N ARG A 145 13.61 7.57 -10.15
CA ARG A 145 14.25 6.46 -10.88
C ARG A 145 15.04 6.96 -12.08
N ARG A 146 16.17 7.60 -11.80
CA ARG A 146 17.09 8.14 -12.81
C ARG A 146 18.51 7.85 -12.35
N LEU A 147 19.33 7.34 -13.27
CA LEU A 147 20.73 7.05 -12.98
C LEU A 147 21.43 8.30 -12.41
N PRO A 148 22.24 8.17 -11.35
CA PRO A 148 23.03 9.28 -10.85
C PRO A 148 24.05 9.74 -11.91
N PRO A 149 24.32 11.04 -12.04
CA PRO A 149 25.44 11.49 -12.83
C PRO A 149 26.77 10.95 -12.27
N VAL A 150 27.73 10.69 -13.15
CA VAL A 150 29.12 10.42 -12.74
C VAL A 150 29.67 11.69 -12.06
N PRO A 151 30.23 11.60 -10.84
CA PRO A 151 30.89 12.73 -10.22
C PRO A 151 32.01 13.24 -11.15
N SER A 152 31.88 14.45 -11.68
CA SER A 152 32.94 15.00 -12.52
C SER A 152 34.16 15.32 -11.64
N GLN A 153 35.31 14.73 -11.95
CA GLN A 153 36.59 15.04 -11.32
C GLN A 153 37.15 16.42 -11.77
N ARG A 154 36.30 17.42 -12.02
CA ARG A 154 36.75 18.74 -12.50
C ARG A 154 36.94 19.74 -11.36
N SER A 155 38.19 20.19 -11.26
CA SER A 155 38.81 21.20 -10.39
C SER A 155 39.33 20.73 -9.01
N SER A 156 40.58 20.25 -9.06
CA SER A 156 41.63 20.31 -8.05
C SER A 156 41.94 21.75 -7.61
N GLY A 157 40.95 22.47 -7.08
CA GLY A 157 41.15 23.71 -6.32
C GLY A 157 41.05 23.42 -4.82
N PRO A 158 41.72 24.20 -3.94
CA PRO A 158 41.64 24.03 -2.49
C PRO A 158 40.26 24.46 -1.97
N ARG A 159 39.23 23.65 -2.22
CA ARG A 159 37.88 23.83 -1.68
C ARG A 159 37.79 23.07 -0.36
N ARG A 160 37.40 23.80 0.70
CA ARG A 160 37.19 23.27 2.06
C ARG A 160 36.36 21.99 2.02
N LEU A 161 36.78 20.97 2.77
CA LEU A 161 36.14 19.64 2.89
C LEU A 161 34.64 19.70 3.21
N SER A 162 34.12 20.82 3.75
CA SER A 162 32.72 21.00 4.11
C SER A 162 31.77 21.20 2.93
N SER A 163 32.23 21.72 1.78
CA SER A 163 31.33 22.04 0.65
C SER A 163 31.05 20.85 -0.29
N ARG A 164 31.89 19.80 -0.25
CA ARG A 164 31.69 18.55 -1.03
C ARG A 164 30.51 17.70 -0.51
N ARG A 165 30.10 17.85 0.75
CA ARG A 165 29.08 17.00 1.37
C ARG A 165 27.63 17.38 1.06
N ARG A 166 27.37 18.62 0.60
CA ARG A 166 25.99 19.12 0.44
C ARG A 166 25.39 18.90 -0.95
N SER A 167 26.21 18.69 -1.99
CA SER A 167 25.73 18.50 -3.37
C SER A 167 25.71 17.04 -3.84
N SER A 168 26.49 16.14 -3.24
CA SER A 168 26.54 14.71 -3.63
C SER A 168 25.39 13.86 -3.07
N GLY A 169 24.79 14.27 -1.94
CA GLY A 169 23.82 13.45 -1.20
C GLY A 169 22.49 13.18 -1.93
N ARG A 170 22.10 14.02 -2.90
CA ARG A 170 20.87 13.80 -3.69
C ARG A 170 21.11 13.05 -5.01
N ALA A 171 22.31 13.13 -5.57
CA ALA A 171 22.59 12.54 -6.88
C ALA A 171 22.59 10.99 -6.81
N GLY A 172 23.13 10.42 -5.73
CA GLY A 172 23.24 8.96 -5.55
C GLY A 172 22.12 8.30 -4.75
N ALA A 173 21.06 9.02 -4.34
CA ALA A 173 20.05 8.50 -3.42
C ALA A 173 19.35 7.22 -3.93
N VAL A 174 19.10 7.15 -5.24
CA VAL A 174 18.45 6.00 -5.92
C VAL A 174 19.29 4.72 -5.92
N VAL A 175 20.60 4.81 -5.68
CA VAL A 175 21.51 3.64 -5.60
C VAL A 175 22.20 3.52 -4.24
N SER A 176 21.78 4.33 -3.27
CA SER A 176 22.38 4.37 -1.93
C SER A 176 22.03 3.12 -1.12
N GLY A 177 22.78 2.90 -0.03
CA GLY A 177 22.63 1.72 0.82
C GLY A 177 23.36 0.50 0.29
N ARG A 178 23.18 -0.62 0.98
CA ARG A 178 23.75 -1.92 0.65
C ARG A 178 22.68 -2.79 0.01
N TRP A 179 23.00 -3.31 -1.17
CA TRP A 179 22.15 -4.23 -1.90
C TRP A 179 22.43 -5.65 -1.41
N SER A 180 21.37 -6.45 -1.23
CA SER A 180 21.49 -7.81 -0.70
C SER A 180 20.45 -8.74 -1.34
N PRO A 181 20.71 -10.06 -1.41
CA PRO A 181 19.76 -11.00 -1.97
C PRO A 181 18.60 -11.23 -1.00
N THR A 182 17.37 -11.25 -1.50
CA THR A 182 16.16 -11.54 -0.69
C THR A 182 16.04 -13.01 -0.34
N ALA A 183 16.69 -13.91 -1.07
CA ALA A 183 16.66 -15.35 -0.80
C ALA A 183 16.97 -15.66 0.67
N ARG A 184 17.92 -14.93 1.29
CA ARG A 184 18.30 -15.07 2.70
C ARG A 184 17.19 -14.72 3.70
N LEU A 185 16.16 -13.99 3.27
CA LEU A 185 15.00 -13.68 4.11
C LEU A 185 14.01 -14.85 4.20
N PHE A 186 14.09 -15.77 3.23
CA PHE A 186 13.15 -16.87 3.08
C PHE A 186 13.82 -18.24 3.27
N ASP A 187 15.13 -18.24 3.54
CA ASP A 187 15.99 -19.41 3.67
C ASP A 187 15.99 -19.95 5.10
N GLU A 188 14.82 -20.38 5.57
CA GLU A 188 14.67 -21.16 6.79
C GLU A 188 13.78 -22.37 6.53
N ASP A 189 14.09 -23.48 7.21
CA ASP A 189 13.31 -24.72 7.14
C ASP A 189 12.03 -24.57 7.98
N VAL A 190 11.07 -23.83 7.41
CA VAL A 190 9.74 -23.62 7.99
C VAL A 190 8.81 -24.72 7.50
N SER A 191 8.17 -25.41 8.46
CA SER A 191 7.20 -26.44 8.12
C SER A 191 6.01 -25.86 7.33
N PRO A 192 5.41 -26.62 6.39
CA PRO A 192 4.22 -26.16 5.69
C PRO A 192 3.04 -25.84 6.62
N GLU A 193 2.98 -26.46 7.80
CA GLU A 193 1.95 -26.21 8.81
C GLU A 193 2.13 -24.85 9.48
N ASP A 194 3.33 -24.52 9.95
CA ASP A 194 3.64 -23.22 10.55
C ASP A 194 3.38 -22.08 9.56
N ARG A 195 3.76 -22.28 8.29
CA ARG A 195 3.47 -21.31 7.22
C ARG A 195 1.97 -21.10 7.03
N ARG A 196 1.16 -22.16 7.04
CA ARG A 196 -0.30 -22.05 6.92
C ARG A 196 -0.91 -21.36 8.15
N GLY A 197 -0.40 -21.65 9.35
CA GLY A 197 -0.77 -20.96 10.58
C GLY A 197 -0.49 -19.46 10.51
N ALA A 198 0.73 -19.08 10.16
CA ALA A 198 1.13 -17.69 10.03
C ALA A 198 0.27 -16.91 9.02
N TRP A 199 -0.06 -17.52 7.87
CA TRP A 199 -0.98 -16.91 6.90
C TRP A 199 -2.41 -16.79 7.44
N ALA A 200 -2.91 -17.79 8.17
CA ALA A 200 -4.24 -17.74 8.77
C ALA A 200 -4.35 -16.61 9.81
N ASP A 201 -3.36 -16.52 10.71
CA ASP A 201 -3.28 -15.47 11.74
C ASP A 201 -3.17 -14.07 11.11
N LEU A 202 -2.23 -13.89 10.17
CA LEU A 202 -2.02 -12.61 9.50
C LEU A 202 -3.30 -12.09 8.81
N LEU A 203 -4.03 -12.98 8.14
CA LEU A 203 -5.27 -12.61 7.45
C LEU A 203 -6.39 -12.26 8.43
N LEU A 204 -6.51 -13.00 9.53
CA LEU A 204 -7.49 -12.70 10.59
C LEU A 204 -7.18 -11.35 11.24
N GLU A 205 -5.93 -11.07 11.57
CA GLU A 205 -5.53 -9.78 12.16
C GLU A 205 -5.73 -8.60 11.21
N ARG A 206 -5.43 -8.79 9.92
CA ARG A 206 -5.54 -7.75 8.90
C ARG A 206 -6.98 -7.41 8.55
N HIS A 207 -7.80 -8.42 8.29
CA HIS A 207 -9.15 -8.25 7.75
C HIS A 207 -10.24 -8.35 8.81
N GLY A 208 -9.96 -8.97 9.95
CA GLY A 208 -10.95 -9.32 10.97
C GLY A 208 -11.89 -10.45 10.56
N LEU A 209 -12.07 -10.68 9.26
CA LEU A 209 -12.88 -11.74 8.67
C LEU A 209 -12.19 -12.27 7.42
N VAL A 210 -12.02 -13.58 7.34
CA VAL A 210 -11.37 -14.28 6.24
C VAL A 210 -12.39 -15.13 5.50
N THR A 211 -12.46 -14.91 4.18
CA THR A 211 -13.24 -15.71 3.23
C THR A 211 -12.33 -16.24 2.13
N ARG A 212 -12.91 -17.06 1.25
CA ARG A 212 -12.24 -17.47 0.00
C ARG A 212 -11.80 -16.28 -0.85
N ASP A 213 -12.63 -15.25 -0.95
CA ASP A 213 -12.36 -14.06 -1.75
C ASP A 213 -11.25 -13.18 -1.16
N VAL A 214 -11.18 -13.08 0.18
CA VAL A 214 -10.06 -12.45 0.88
C VAL A 214 -8.75 -13.19 0.56
N ALA A 215 -8.72 -14.52 0.75
CA ALA A 215 -7.53 -15.32 0.46
C ALA A 215 -7.11 -15.22 -1.02
N ARG A 216 -8.07 -15.13 -1.94
CA ARG A 216 -7.79 -14.91 -3.37
C ARG A 216 -7.20 -13.52 -3.63
N GLY A 217 -7.79 -12.47 -3.04
CA GLY A 217 -7.33 -11.09 -3.20
C GLY A 217 -5.93 -10.85 -2.61
N GLU A 218 -5.58 -11.57 -1.55
CA GLU A 218 -4.26 -11.53 -0.90
C GLU A 218 -3.22 -12.42 -1.59
N GLY A 219 -3.63 -13.25 -2.56
CA GLY A 219 -2.72 -14.12 -3.30
C GLY A 219 -2.11 -15.24 -2.44
N VAL A 220 -2.87 -15.76 -1.47
CA VAL A 220 -2.42 -16.84 -0.57
C VAL A 220 -1.92 -18.04 -1.39
N PRO A 221 -0.69 -18.53 -1.17
CA PRO A 221 -0.18 -19.72 -1.85
C PRO A 221 -1.09 -20.94 -1.62
N GLY A 222 -1.54 -21.58 -2.69
CA GLY A 222 -2.51 -22.69 -2.62
C GLY A 222 -3.96 -22.27 -2.29
N GLY A 223 -4.22 -20.97 -2.18
CA GLY A 223 -5.54 -20.38 -1.95
C GLY A 223 -6.14 -20.70 -0.58
N PHE A 224 -7.44 -20.44 -0.44
CA PHE A 224 -8.16 -20.61 0.83
C PHE A 224 -8.11 -22.06 1.38
N SER A 225 -8.12 -23.06 0.49
CA SER A 225 -8.00 -24.47 0.89
C SER A 225 -6.69 -24.78 1.61
N ALA A 226 -5.60 -24.06 1.28
CA ALA A 226 -4.32 -24.28 1.93
C ALA A 226 -4.36 -23.88 3.41
N ILE A 227 -5.07 -22.80 3.77
CA ILE A 227 -5.12 -22.28 5.15
C ILE A 227 -6.37 -22.74 5.93
N TYR A 228 -7.27 -23.50 5.30
CA TYR A 228 -8.56 -23.87 5.91
C TYR A 228 -8.40 -24.67 7.21
N GLN A 229 -7.47 -25.64 7.24
CA GLN A 229 -7.24 -26.44 8.44
C GLN A 229 -6.72 -25.57 9.59
N ALA A 230 -5.72 -24.71 9.33
CA ALA A 230 -5.19 -23.79 10.32
C ALA A 230 -6.27 -22.84 10.89
N LEU A 231 -7.18 -22.35 10.05
CA LEU A 231 -8.34 -21.56 10.51
C LEU A 231 -9.29 -22.38 11.40
N GLY A 232 -9.47 -23.67 11.12
CA GLY A 232 -10.25 -24.59 11.97
C GLY A 232 -9.55 -24.92 13.30
N ASP A 233 -8.23 -24.99 13.31
CA ASP A 233 -7.45 -25.16 14.54
C ASP A 233 -7.58 -23.92 15.43
N LEU A 234 -7.49 -22.72 14.83
CA LEU A 234 -7.77 -21.43 15.50
C LEU A 234 -9.21 -21.32 16.01
N GLU A 235 -10.19 -21.86 15.29
CA GLU A 235 -11.57 -21.98 15.77
C GLU A 235 -11.66 -22.87 17.01
N THR A 236 -10.98 -24.03 16.98
CA THR A 236 -11.02 -25.03 18.06
C THR A 236 -10.49 -24.48 19.38
N VAL A 237 -9.46 -23.64 19.33
CA VAL A 237 -8.89 -22.95 20.51
C VAL A 237 -9.64 -21.65 20.86
N GLY A 238 -10.67 -21.28 20.09
CA GLY A 238 -11.50 -20.10 20.32
C GLY A 238 -10.89 -18.77 19.88
N ALA A 239 -9.79 -18.78 19.13
CA ALA A 239 -9.15 -17.57 18.61
C ALA A 239 -9.99 -16.90 17.51
N CYS A 240 -10.76 -17.68 16.75
CA CYS A 240 -11.73 -17.17 15.79
C CYS A 240 -13.08 -17.91 15.88
N ARG A 241 -14.10 -17.39 15.19
CA ARG A 241 -15.42 -18.00 15.05
C ARG A 241 -15.66 -18.35 13.60
N ARG A 242 -16.11 -19.58 13.33
CA ARG A 242 -16.58 -19.98 12.01
C ARG A 242 -18.09 -19.76 11.90
N GLY A 243 -18.54 -19.21 10.78
CA GLY A 243 -19.96 -18.93 10.56
C GLY A 243 -20.25 -18.29 9.22
N TYR A 244 -21.49 -17.81 9.07
CA TYR A 244 -21.91 -17.01 7.94
C TYR A 244 -22.17 -15.58 8.43
N PHE A 245 -21.28 -14.65 8.04
CA PHE A 245 -21.29 -13.28 8.54
C PHE A 245 -21.57 -12.26 7.43
N VAL A 246 -21.12 -12.54 6.21
CA VAL A 246 -21.28 -11.65 5.04
C VAL A 246 -22.08 -12.37 3.96
N GLU A 247 -23.16 -11.73 3.52
CA GLU A 247 -24.00 -12.22 2.44
C GLU A 247 -23.29 -12.16 1.08
N GLY A 248 -23.57 -13.12 0.19
CA GLY A 248 -23.04 -13.14 -1.18
C GLY A 248 -21.60 -13.64 -1.31
N LEU A 249 -20.94 -13.94 -0.19
CA LEU A 249 -19.63 -14.60 -0.15
C LEU A 249 -19.77 -16.09 0.16
N GLY A 250 -18.68 -16.85 -0.04
CA GLY A 250 -18.65 -18.28 0.25
C GLY A 250 -19.07 -18.64 1.68
N GLY A 251 -19.68 -19.82 1.86
CA GLY A 251 -20.26 -20.26 3.13
C GLY A 251 -19.27 -20.57 4.25
N ALA A 252 -17.98 -20.77 3.94
CA ALA A 252 -16.92 -20.90 4.93
C ALA A 252 -16.28 -19.53 5.20
N GLN A 253 -16.59 -18.94 6.35
CA GLN A 253 -16.04 -17.67 6.80
C GLN A 253 -15.55 -17.80 8.24
N PHE A 254 -14.40 -17.22 8.51
CA PHE A 254 -13.79 -17.19 9.84
C PHE A 254 -13.62 -15.74 10.26
N ALA A 255 -14.06 -15.38 11.45
CA ALA A 255 -13.98 -14.01 11.94
C ALA A 255 -13.41 -13.95 13.35
N LEU A 256 -12.61 -12.92 13.62
CA LEU A 256 -12.19 -12.60 14.97
C LEU A 256 -13.44 -12.30 15.84
N PRO A 257 -13.47 -12.71 17.13
CA PRO A 257 -14.62 -12.44 17.99
C PRO A 257 -14.99 -10.95 18.02
N GLY A 258 -14.00 -10.06 18.11
CA GLY A 258 -14.23 -8.61 18.08
C GLY A 258 -14.74 -8.09 16.72
N ALA A 259 -14.48 -8.77 15.61
CA ALA A 259 -15.09 -8.42 14.32
C ALA A 259 -16.59 -8.80 14.30
N VAL A 260 -16.95 -9.94 14.89
CA VAL A 260 -18.35 -10.36 15.03
C VAL A 260 -19.14 -9.39 15.90
N GLU A 261 -18.59 -8.95 17.03
CA GLU A 261 -19.28 -7.97 17.87
C GLU A 261 -19.46 -6.62 17.14
N ARG A 262 -18.45 -6.13 16.41
CA ARG A 262 -18.59 -4.92 15.58
C ARG A 262 -19.70 -5.03 14.52
N LEU A 263 -19.86 -6.20 13.90
CA LEU A 263 -20.96 -6.43 12.95
C LEU A 263 -22.34 -6.38 13.63
N ARG A 264 -22.44 -6.85 14.87
CA ARG A 264 -23.68 -6.76 15.67
C ARG A 264 -23.98 -5.32 16.05
N ASP A 265 -22.99 -4.58 16.52
CA ASP A 265 -23.12 -3.17 16.90
C ASP A 265 -23.62 -2.33 15.70
N LEU A 266 -23.11 -2.59 14.50
CA LEU A 266 -23.56 -1.92 13.27
C LEU A 266 -25.03 -2.23 12.94
N ARG A 267 -25.47 -3.47 13.16
CA ARG A 267 -26.87 -3.88 12.91
C ARG A 267 -27.85 -3.29 13.93
N GLU A 268 -27.40 -3.09 15.16
CA GLU A 268 -28.21 -2.60 16.29
C GLU A 268 -28.16 -1.08 16.44
N ARG A 269 -27.52 -0.38 15.49
CA ARG A 269 -27.37 1.07 15.49
C ARG A 269 -28.73 1.76 15.46
N ALA A 270 -28.93 2.72 16.36
CA ALA A 270 -30.21 3.40 16.50
C ALA A 270 -30.56 4.20 15.23
N PRO A 271 -31.83 4.18 14.76
CA PRO A 271 -32.26 5.01 13.64
C PRO A 271 -31.96 6.50 13.89
N GLY A 272 -31.48 7.20 12.85
CA GLY A 272 -31.10 8.62 12.95
C GLY A 272 -29.71 8.89 13.52
N THR A 273 -28.94 7.85 13.87
CA THR A 273 -27.51 8.01 14.19
C THR A 273 -26.77 8.47 12.93
N PRO A 274 -25.94 9.53 12.98
CA PRO A 274 -25.13 9.95 11.83
C PRO A 274 -24.22 8.81 11.33
N PRO A 275 -24.07 8.64 10.00
CA PRO A 275 -23.29 7.55 9.45
C PRO A 275 -21.80 7.73 9.73
N ASP A 276 -21.08 6.63 9.92
CA ASP A 276 -19.62 6.66 9.96
C ASP A 276 -19.07 6.86 8.54
N VAL A 277 -18.57 8.06 8.26
CA VAL A 277 -17.99 8.41 6.96
C VAL A 277 -16.49 8.10 6.93
N LEU A 278 -16.02 7.50 5.83
CA LEU A 278 -14.62 7.17 5.61
C LEU A 278 -14.17 7.47 4.18
N VAL A 279 -13.25 8.41 4.02
CA VAL A 279 -12.52 8.63 2.76
C VAL A 279 -11.25 7.78 2.77
N ILE A 280 -11.11 6.80 1.87
CA ILE A 280 -9.96 5.88 1.82
C ILE A 280 -9.36 5.77 0.42
N GLY A 281 -8.05 5.53 0.32
CA GLY A 281 -7.42 5.20 -0.95
C GLY A 281 -8.02 3.92 -1.52
N ALA A 282 -8.36 3.92 -2.81
CA ALA A 282 -8.99 2.77 -3.47
C ALA A 282 -8.07 1.54 -3.51
N ALA A 283 -6.75 1.76 -3.41
CA ALA A 283 -5.74 0.70 -3.33
C ALA A 283 -5.32 0.37 -1.90
N ASP A 284 -5.97 0.93 -0.86
CA ASP A 284 -5.63 0.59 0.53
C ASP A 284 -6.06 -0.85 0.85
N PRO A 285 -5.23 -1.64 1.58
CA PRO A 285 -5.57 -3.02 1.94
C PRO A 285 -6.82 -3.17 2.78
N GLY A 286 -7.18 -2.15 3.58
CA GLY A 286 -8.39 -2.15 4.39
C GLY A 286 -9.66 -1.76 3.62
N GLN A 287 -9.54 -1.43 2.33
CA GLN A 287 -10.67 -1.19 1.46
C GLN A 287 -11.01 -2.53 0.75
N PRO A 288 -12.22 -3.10 0.91
CA PRO A 288 -12.52 -4.45 0.40
C PRO A 288 -13.08 -4.48 -1.04
N TYR A 289 -13.65 -3.39 -1.56
CA TYR A 289 -14.29 -3.37 -2.87
C TYR A 289 -13.28 -3.42 -4.02
N GLY A 290 -13.62 -4.19 -5.06
CA GLY A 290 -12.68 -4.53 -6.14
C GLY A 290 -11.59 -5.51 -5.74
N ALA A 291 -11.66 -6.06 -4.53
CA ALA A 291 -10.76 -7.10 -4.02
C ALA A 291 -11.58 -8.30 -3.52
N ALA A 292 -11.95 -8.31 -2.23
CA ALA A 292 -12.77 -9.35 -1.63
C ALA A 292 -14.27 -9.15 -1.89
N LEU A 293 -14.70 -7.90 -2.13
CA LEU A 293 -16.08 -7.57 -2.49
C LEU A 293 -16.14 -7.03 -3.93
N PRO A 294 -17.19 -7.35 -4.71
CA PRO A 294 -17.41 -6.71 -6.00
C PRO A 294 -17.76 -5.24 -5.81
N TRP A 295 -17.38 -4.37 -6.76
CA TRP A 295 -17.91 -3.01 -6.80
C TRP A 295 -19.42 -3.03 -7.04
N PRO A 296 -20.21 -2.11 -6.44
CA PRO A 296 -21.60 -1.94 -6.85
C PRO A 296 -21.70 -1.47 -8.29
N ASP A 297 -22.90 -1.61 -8.86
CA ASP A 297 -23.23 -1.06 -10.16
C ASP A 297 -23.03 0.45 -10.17
N THR A 298 -22.38 0.94 -11.22
CA THR A 298 -22.06 2.36 -11.39
C THR A 298 -23.13 3.06 -12.20
N ARG A 299 -23.37 4.33 -11.91
CA ARG A 299 -24.34 5.16 -12.65
C ARG A 299 -23.82 5.70 -13.98
N GLY A 300 -22.53 5.54 -14.26
CA GLY A 300 -21.93 5.90 -15.54
C GLY A 300 -20.42 6.13 -15.44
N GLY A 301 -19.83 6.48 -16.58
CA GLY A 301 -18.39 6.73 -16.69
C GLY A 301 -17.54 5.46 -16.66
N ARG A 302 -16.23 5.63 -16.47
CA ARG A 302 -15.31 4.50 -16.33
C ARG A 302 -15.47 3.92 -14.93
N GLY A 303 -15.73 2.62 -14.85
CA GLY A 303 -15.91 1.93 -13.57
C GLY A 303 -14.72 2.09 -12.61
N PRO A 304 -14.97 1.95 -11.29
CA PRO A 304 -13.98 2.15 -10.26
C PRO A 304 -12.81 1.17 -10.41
N SER A 305 -11.63 1.60 -9.96
CA SER A 305 -10.43 0.76 -9.91
C SER A 305 -9.64 0.97 -8.62
N ARG A 306 -8.93 -0.08 -8.19
CA ARG A 306 -8.00 -0.05 -7.06
C ARG A 306 -6.65 0.53 -7.47
N THR A 307 -6.65 1.78 -7.91
CA THR A 307 -5.45 2.47 -8.40
C THR A 307 -4.92 3.44 -7.34
N HIS A 308 -3.60 3.50 -7.14
CA HIS A 308 -2.97 4.49 -6.28
C HIS A 308 -3.36 5.93 -6.69
N GLY A 309 -3.74 6.75 -5.72
CA GLY A 309 -4.24 8.11 -5.90
C GLY A 309 -5.72 8.21 -6.29
N ALA A 310 -6.43 7.09 -6.43
CA ALA A 310 -7.91 7.08 -6.46
C ALA A 310 -8.44 6.91 -5.02
N LEU A 311 -9.65 7.41 -4.77
CA LEU A 311 -10.29 7.37 -3.45
C LEU A 311 -11.67 6.72 -3.53
N VAL A 312 -12.15 6.26 -2.37
CA VAL A 312 -13.52 5.78 -2.15
C VAL A 312 -14.04 6.47 -0.89
N VAL A 313 -15.28 6.94 -0.95
CA VAL A 313 -16.02 7.41 0.22
C VAL A 313 -17.01 6.32 0.62
N LEU A 314 -16.89 5.85 1.85
CA LEU A 314 -17.76 4.85 2.46
C LEU A 314 -18.63 5.52 3.54
N LEU A 315 -19.92 5.18 3.59
CA LEU A 315 -20.83 5.49 4.69
C LEU A 315 -21.24 4.17 5.33
N ASP A 316 -20.94 4.00 6.62
CA ASP A 316 -21.18 2.75 7.37
C ASP A 316 -20.62 1.51 6.64
N GLY A 317 -19.53 1.69 5.90
CA GLY A 317 -18.87 0.65 5.10
C GLY A 317 -19.41 0.51 3.66
N ALA A 318 -20.56 1.08 3.32
CA ALA A 318 -21.11 1.06 1.96
C ALA A 318 -20.50 2.17 1.09
N PRO A 319 -19.99 1.86 -0.13
CA PRO A 319 -19.40 2.85 -1.01
C PRO A 319 -20.48 3.68 -1.69
N VAL A 320 -20.38 5.00 -1.54
CA VAL A 320 -21.31 5.96 -2.17
C VAL A 320 -20.66 6.73 -3.32
N LEU A 321 -19.34 6.92 -3.24
CA LEU A 321 -18.58 7.72 -4.19
C LEU A 321 -17.19 7.14 -4.41
N TRP A 322 -16.78 7.06 -5.67
CA TRP A 322 -15.41 6.81 -6.08
C TRP A 322 -14.84 8.05 -6.76
N VAL A 323 -13.59 8.38 -6.42
CA VAL A 323 -12.85 9.50 -6.99
C VAL A 323 -11.69 8.93 -7.79
N GLY A 324 -11.67 9.19 -9.09
CA GLY A 324 -10.61 8.71 -9.97
C GLY A 324 -9.24 9.30 -9.64
N ARG A 325 -8.20 8.62 -10.09
CA ARG A 325 -6.81 9.06 -9.89
C ARG A 325 -6.64 10.50 -10.36
N GLY A 326 -6.15 11.36 -9.45
CA GLY A 326 -5.94 12.79 -9.73
C GLY A 326 -7.22 13.65 -9.65
N GLY A 327 -8.35 13.07 -9.27
CA GLY A 327 -9.57 13.79 -8.90
C GLY A 327 -10.54 14.16 -10.01
N LYS A 328 -10.16 13.91 -11.28
CA LYS A 328 -10.87 14.42 -12.46
C LYS A 328 -12.25 13.83 -12.70
N SER A 329 -12.50 12.62 -12.22
CA SER A 329 -13.76 11.91 -12.43
C SER A 329 -14.30 11.48 -11.08
N LEU A 330 -15.57 11.76 -10.85
CA LEU A 330 -16.37 11.16 -9.80
C LEU A 330 -17.29 10.10 -10.40
N THR A 331 -17.45 8.99 -9.68
CA THR A 331 -18.43 7.95 -10.01
C THR A 331 -19.24 7.67 -8.77
N THR A 332 -20.56 7.72 -8.90
CA THR A 332 -21.50 7.48 -7.82
C THR A 332 -22.11 6.09 -7.93
N PHE A 333 -22.41 5.50 -6.78
CA PHE A 333 -23.01 4.16 -6.68
C PHE A 333 -24.48 4.20 -6.29
N VAL A 334 -24.97 5.37 -5.87
CA VAL A 334 -26.32 5.58 -5.34
C VAL A 334 -26.94 6.83 -5.97
N GLU A 335 -28.27 6.87 -6.07
CA GLU A 335 -28.99 8.09 -6.50
C GLU A 335 -28.66 9.25 -5.57
N PRO A 336 -28.45 10.48 -6.08
CA PRO A 336 -28.14 11.63 -5.23
C PRO A 336 -29.30 11.98 -4.29
N ASP A 337 -29.02 11.97 -2.99
CA ASP A 337 -29.91 12.52 -1.95
C ASP A 337 -29.06 13.15 -0.81
N PRO A 338 -29.63 14.10 -0.04
CA PRO A 338 -28.88 14.78 1.04
C PRO A 338 -28.30 13.84 2.10
N GLY A 339 -28.93 12.68 2.33
CA GLY A 339 -28.55 11.72 3.35
C GLY A 339 -27.17 11.12 3.16
N TRP A 340 -26.68 10.99 1.92
CA TRP A 340 -25.29 10.58 1.66
C TRP A 340 -24.42 11.68 1.06
N THR A 341 -24.97 12.57 0.24
CA THR A 341 -24.17 13.59 -0.48
C THR A 341 -23.53 14.57 0.49
N GLU A 342 -24.28 15.11 1.44
CA GLU A 342 -23.77 16.05 2.45
C GLU A 342 -22.62 15.45 3.28
N PRO A 343 -22.77 14.29 3.95
CA PRO A 343 -21.69 13.71 4.73
C PRO A 343 -20.50 13.28 3.86
N ALA A 344 -20.73 12.75 2.66
CA ALA A 344 -19.64 12.32 1.77
C ALA A 344 -18.78 13.49 1.31
N PHE A 345 -19.41 14.60 0.87
CA PHE A 345 -18.66 15.76 0.43
C PHE A 345 -18.03 16.53 1.59
N ALA A 346 -18.69 16.58 2.76
CA ALA A 346 -18.06 17.11 3.97
C ALA A 346 -16.77 16.36 4.31
N ALA A 347 -16.78 15.02 4.26
CA ALA A 347 -15.59 14.23 4.51
C ALA A 347 -14.50 14.42 3.44
N LEU A 348 -14.88 14.63 2.16
CA LEU A 348 -13.90 15.01 1.13
C LEU A 348 -13.28 16.38 1.38
N ARG A 349 -14.04 17.37 1.86
CA ARG A 349 -13.50 18.67 2.30
C ARG A 349 -12.50 18.52 3.42
N GLU A 350 -12.83 17.76 4.46
CA GLU A 350 -11.92 17.49 5.57
C GLU A 350 -10.66 16.77 5.11
N TRP A 351 -10.81 15.79 4.21
CA TRP A 351 -9.67 15.10 3.61
C TRP A 351 -8.78 16.05 2.82
N VAL A 352 -9.34 16.99 2.05
CA VAL A 352 -8.56 18.01 1.34
C VAL A 352 -7.88 18.96 2.34
N ALA A 353 -8.60 19.46 3.34
CA ALA A 353 -8.10 20.40 4.35
C ALA A 353 -6.97 19.83 5.23
N GLY A 354 -6.91 18.51 5.39
CA GLY A 354 -5.86 17.83 6.14
C GLY A 354 -4.44 17.98 5.56
N ASP A 355 -4.30 18.54 4.35
CA ASP A 355 -3.02 18.77 3.69
C ASP A 355 -3.07 20.05 2.86
N ARG A 356 -2.32 21.08 3.27
CA ARG A 356 -2.34 22.42 2.65
C ARG A 356 -1.99 22.44 1.16
N GLY A 357 -1.32 21.41 0.65
CA GLY A 357 -0.97 21.27 -0.77
C GLY A 357 -2.03 20.53 -1.60
N ARG A 358 -3.00 19.90 -0.94
CA ARG A 358 -3.98 19.01 -1.56
C ARG A 358 -5.09 19.81 -2.24
N ARG A 359 -5.50 19.32 -3.40
CA ARG A 359 -6.63 19.85 -4.17
C ARG A 359 -7.30 18.73 -4.95
N LEU A 360 -8.57 18.92 -5.24
CA LEU A 360 -9.38 18.04 -6.07
C LEU A 360 -9.97 18.88 -7.20
N ILE A 361 -9.80 18.48 -8.45
CA ILE A 361 -10.41 19.14 -9.61
C ILE A 361 -11.28 18.11 -10.30
N VAL A 362 -12.59 18.28 -10.22
CA VAL A 362 -13.60 17.39 -10.80
C VAL A 362 -14.00 17.95 -12.15
N GLU A 363 -13.73 17.20 -13.22
CA GLU A 363 -14.11 17.56 -14.59
C GLU A 363 -15.41 16.85 -15.01
N ARG A 364 -15.66 15.65 -14.46
CA ARG A 364 -16.82 14.80 -14.79
C ARG A 364 -17.41 14.10 -13.58
N VAL A 365 -18.72 13.88 -13.60
CA VAL A 365 -19.44 13.02 -12.66
C VAL A 365 -20.27 12.02 -13.46
N ASP A 366 -20.12 10.73 -13.18
CA ASP A 366 -20.80 9.62 -13.87
C ASP A 366 -20.62 9.62 -15.40
N GLY A 367 -19.48 10.13 -15.85
CA GLY A 367 -19.13 10.25 -17.28
C GLY A 367 -19.58 11.54 -17.96
N THR A 368 -20.45 12.32 -17.33
CA THR A 368 -20.96 13.61 -17.83
C THR A 368 -20.09 14.76 -17.34
N PRO A 369 -19.81 15.80 -18.16
CA PRO A 369 -19.14 17.02 -17.69
C PRO A 369 -19.83 17.62 -16.46
N VAL A 370 -19.06 18.03 -15.46
CA VAL A 370 -19.62 18.47 -14.16
C VAL A 370 -20.50 19.73 -14.29
N ASN A 371 -20.20 20.57 -15.27
CA ASN A 371 -20.92 21.79 -15.65
C ASN A 371 -22.18 21.52 -16.50
N GLU A 372 -22.47 20.25 -16.77
CA GLU A 372 -23.61 19.80 -17.58
C GLU A 372 -24.38 18.77 -16.76
N GLY A 373 -25.15 19.22 -15.76
CA GLY A 373 -26.00 18.31 -15.00
C GLY A 373 -26.30 18.79 -13.57
N PRO A 374 -27.02 17.97 -12.79
CA PRO A 374 -27.45 18.32 -11.43
C PRO A 374 -26.30 18.37 -10.42
N TRP A 375 -25.09 17.95 -10.82
CA TRP A 375 -23.92 17.87 -9.95
C TRP A 375 -23.22 19.21 -9.74
N GLU A 376 -23.42 20.18 -10.64
CA GLU A 376 -22.77 21.49 -10.53
C GLU A 376 -23.19 22.20 -9.23
N ASP A 377 -24.49 22.33 -9.00
CA ASP A 377 -25.05 23.00 -7.83
C ASP A 377 -24.69 22.24 -6.54
N LEU A 378 -24.86 20.90 -6.53
CA LEU A 378 -24.54 20.06 -5.37
C LEU A 378 -23.07 20.17 -4.96
N LEU A 379 -22.14 20.19 -5.91
CA LEU A 379 -20.72 20.32 -5.61
C LEU A 379 -20.36 21.76 -5.17
N GLN A 380 -21.02 22.78 -5.72
CA GLN A 380 -20.83 24.16 -5.27
C GLN A 380 -21.33 24.39 -3.84
N ASP A 381 -22.51 23.87 -3.50
CA ASP A 381 -23.03 23.85 -2.12
C ASP A 381 -22.10 23.06 -1.19
N ALA A 382 -21.45 22.03 -1.73
CA ALA A 382 -20.40 21.30 -1.06
C ALA A 382 -19.05 22.04 -0.99
N GLY A 383 -18.97 23.31 -1.40
CA GLY A 383 -17.78 24.16 -1.25
C GLY A 383 -16.75 24.03 -2.37
N PHE A 384 -17.07 23.33 -3.46
CA PHE A 384 -16.27 23.39 -4.67
C PHE A 384 -16.48 24.74 -5.36
N ARG A 385 -15.45 25.24 -6.06
CA ARG A 385 -15.50 26.51 -6.79
C ARG A 385 -15.25 26.26 -8.28
N VAL A 386 -15.87 27.08 -9.11
CA VAL A 386 -15.65 27.06 -10.57
C VAL A 386 -14.17 27.30 -10.88
N ASP A 387 -13.61 26.42 -11.70
CA ASP A 387 -12.26 26.47 -12.27
C ASP A 387 -12.34 26.31 -13.79
N LEU A 388 -11.28 26.66 -14.52
CA LEU A 388 -11.23 26.61 -15.99
C LEU A 388 -11.54 25.21 -16.57
N ARG A 389 -11.31 24.15 -15.80
CA ARG A 389 -11.46 22.76 -16.26
C ARG A 389 -12.62 22.00 -15.60
N GLY A 390 -13.34 22.61 -14.67
CA GLY A 390 -14.40 21.96 -13.90
C GLY A 390 -14.61 22.61 -12.53
N LEU A 391 -14.87 21.80 -11.50
CA LEU A 391 -15.07 22.28 -10.13
C LEU A 391 -13.89 21.88 -9.23
N MET A 392 -13.34 22.86 -8.50
CA MET A 392 -12.16 22.68 -7.65
C MET A 392 -12.48 22.78 -6.17
N LEU A 393 -11.95 21.84 -5.40
CA LEU A 393 -11.87 21.89 -3.94
C LEU A 393 -10.41 22.00 -3.51
N ARG A 394 -10.13 22.89 -2.56
CA ARG A 394 -8.78 23.18 -2.04
C ARG A 394 -8.83 23.41 -0.53
N ALA A 395 -7.72 23.06 0.15
CA ALA A 395 -7.51 23.23 1.59
C ALA A 395 -7.57 24.69 2.04
#